data_AF-A0A9W4RI59-F1
#
_entry.id   AF-A0A9W4RI59-F1
#
_cell.length_a   1.000
_cell.length_b   1.000
_cell.length_c   1.000
_cell.angle_alpha   90.00
_cell.angle_beta   90.00
_cell.angle_gamma   90.00
#
_symmetry.space_group_name_H-M   'P 1'
#
loop_
_entity.id
_entity.type
_entity.pdbx_description
1 polymer ?
#
loop_
_entity_poly.entity_id
_entity_poly.type
_entity_poly.pdbx_seq_one_letter_code
_entity_poly.pdbx_strand_id
1 'polypeptide(L)'
;MLDSSQRIAQAKLLSHMQQLASIHGLRVLVKCLDYLSEIDDDLDAAEERQLYLDMLAAASKADVVRLWDGRPAAAADQRVEELKTAEHRISAVIEKIRWNRDLGDVDVKSQVEPELVAALARFAKTWDLDEFVDMHEKIMSEPPTLNVSGILKLQAQFILQANVAQASLTSDNGATPTISISFVPDEIPNVTLINIKKQCKALFAPLARRVKESEKALRQDLYTMHLISLGTPHSKSGQQWKELDDLGQAGMDIIGHLHLDAGQILLRGPGPLLGQKMLLGSVGPTTDRARAKQDSETGLYGAGGSQVTREDMDACVCQKAGIAPGVEYVQLSQDG
;
A
#
# COMPACT_ATOMS: atom_id res chain seq x y z
N MET A 1 7.72 8.83 -14.27
CA MET A 1 6.31 9.23 -14.43
C MET A 1 5.68 8.28 -15.43
N LEU A 2 4.40 7.94 -15.26
CA LEU A 2 3.67 7.17 -16.26
C LEU A 2 3.52 7.99 -17.54
N ASP A 3 3.70 7.35 -18.70
CA ASP A 3 3.39 7.96 -19.98
C ASP A 3 1.86 8.09 -20.19
N SER A 4 1.45 8.72 -21.29
CA SER A 4 0.02 8.91 -21.58
C SER A 4 -0.76 7.61 -21.69
N SER A 5 -0.17 6.56 -22.29
CA SER A 5 -0.84 5.27 -22.47
C SER A 5 -1.00 4.55 -21.13
N GLN A 6 0.04 4.58 -20.28
CA GLN A 6 0.02 4.00 -18.95
C GLN A 6 -1.00 4.70 -18.05
N ARG A 7 -1.14 6.03 -18.13
CA ARG A 7 -2.17 6.77 -17.38
C ARG A 7 -3.60 6.38 -17.79
N ILE A 8 -3.86 6.25 -19.09
CA ILE A 8 -5.18 5.82 -19.57
C ILE A 8 -5.45 4.36 -19.19
N ALA A 9 -4.44 3.49 -19.27
CA ALA A 9 -4.55 2.11 -18.83
C ALA A 9 -4.85 2.02 -17.33
N GLN A 10 -4.17 2.82 -16.49
CA GLN A 10 -4.45 2.92 -15.06
C GLN A 10 -5.90 3.35 -14.79
N ALA A 11 -6.40 4.38 -15.47
CA ALA A 11 -7.79 4.83 -15.32
C ALA A 11 -8.79 3.72 -15.71
N LYS A 12 -8.50 2.96 -16.78
CA LYS A 12 -9.32 1.80 -17.20
C LYS A 12 -9.31 0.68 -16.16
N LEU A 13 -8.18 0.45 -15.49
CA LEU A 13 -8.06 -0.53 -14.41
C LEU A 13 -8.82 -0.08 -13.16
N LEU A 14 -8.74 1.19 -12.78
CA LEU A 14 -9.51 1.76 -11.67
C LEU A 14 -11.02 1.65 -11.93
N SER A 15 -11.47 1.95 -13.14
CA SER A 15 -12.87 1.76 -13.55
C SER A 15 -13.30 0.30 -13.47
N HIS A 16 -12.41 -0.63 -13.83
CA HIS A 16 -12.69 -2.07 -13.69
C HIS A 16 -12.78 -2.50 -12.22
N MET A 17 -11.87 -2.00 -11.37
CA MET A 17 -11.94 -2.23 -9.92
C MET A 17 -13.22 -1.69 -9.32
N GLN A 18 -13.69 -0.53 -9.77
CA GLN A 18 -14.94 0.09 -9.35
C GLN A 18 -16.15 -0.82 -9.66
N GLN A 19 -16.22 -1.33 -10.88
CA GLN A 19 -17.27 -2.27 -11.29
C GLN A 19 -17.29 -3.52 -10.40
N LEU A 20 -16.11 -4.11 -10.16
CA LEU A 20 -15.99 -5.28 -9.28
C LEU A 20 -16.35 -4.94 -7.83
N ALA A 21 -15.89 -3.81 -7.31
CA ALA A 21 -16.20 -3.37 -5.96
C ALA A 21 -17.72 -3.23 -5.76
N SER A 22 -18.43 -2.64 -6.73
CA SER A 22 -19.89 -2.55 -6.72
C SER A 22 -20.58 -3.93 -6.74
N ILE A 23 -20.10 -4.85 -7.58
CA ILE A 23 -20.64 -6.22 -7.67
C ILE A 23 -20.43 -7.00 -6.37
N HIS A 24 -19.26 -6.86 -5.75
CA HIS A 24 -18.90 -7.55 -4.52
C HIS A 24 -19.38 -6.84 -3.24
N GLY A 25 -19.95 -5.63 -3.34
CA GLY A 25 -20.34 -4.82 -2.18
C GLY A 25 -19.16 -4.36 -1.33
N LEU A 26 -17.98 -4.15 -1.94
CA LEU A 26 -16.76 -3.73 -1.26
C LEU A 26 -16.66 -2.21 -1.22
N ARG A 27 -16.24 -1.67 -0.08
CA ARG A 27 -15.77 -0.30 0.02
C ARG A 27 -14.29 -0.24 -0.34
N VAL A 28 -13.94 0.53 -1.36
CA VAL A 28 -12.56 0.76 -1.77
C VAL A 28 -12.22 2.23 -1.56
N LEU A 29 -11.18 2.48 -0.75
CA LEU A 29 -10.66 3.82 -0.48
C LEU A 29 -9.43 4.08 -1.33
N VAL A 30 -9.41 5.23 -2.00
CA VAL A 30 -8.25 5.74 -2.74
C VAL A 30 -7.56 6.79 -1.90
N LYS A 31 -6.25 6.60 -1.70
CA LYS A 31 -5.40 7.53 -0.95
C LYS A 31 -4.26 7.97 -1.84
N CYS A 32 -4.05 9.28 -1.94
CA CYS A 32 -2.98 9.84 -2.76
C CYS A 32 -2.03 10.70 -1.91
N LEU A 33 -0.73 10.44 -2.00
CA LEU A 33 0.29 11.18 -1.24
C LEU A 33 0.60 12.56 -1.83
N ASP A 34 -0.06 12.95 -2.92
CA ASP A 34 0.07 14.28 -3.53
C ASP A 34 -0.83 15.34 -2.86
N TYR A 35 -1.94 14.90 -2.25
CA TYR A 35 -2.99 15.79 -1.76
C TYR A 35 -3.17 15.59 -0.26
N LEU A 36 -2.95 16.65 0.51
CA LEU A 36 -3.26 16.73 1.93
C LEU A 36 -4.69 17.28 2.09
N SER A 37 -5.44 16.77 3.06
CA SER A 37 -6.74 17.30 3.42
C SER A 37 -6.61 18.68 4.05
N GLU A 38 -7.69 19.46 4.01
CA GLU A 38 -7.84 20.60 4.91
C GLU A 38 -7.99 20.07 6.35
N ILE A 39 -7.44 20.79 7.34
CA ILE A 39 -7.58 20.45 8.76
C ILE A 39 -8.43 21.56 9.34
N ASP A 40 -9.71 21.27 9.58
CA ASP A 40 -10.66 22.33 9.87
C ASP A 40 -10.85 22.56 11.39
N ASP A 41 -10.62 21.55 12.25
CA ASP A 41 -11.04 21.64 13.66
C ASP A 41 -10.03 21.16 14.73
N ASP A 42 -8.88 20.58 14.35
CA ASP A 42 -7.88 20.05 15.31
C ASP A 42 -6.55 20.82 15.24
N LEU A 43 -6.31 21.66 16.25
CA LEU A 43 -5.12 22.49 16.36
C LEU A 43 -3.84 21.68 16.52
N ASP A 44 -3.86 20.61 17.32
CA ASP A 44 -2.67 19.78 17.56
C ASP A 44 -2.29 19.02 16.27
N ALA A 45 -3.29 18.51 15.54
CA ALA A 45 -3.09 17.89 14.24
C ALA A 45 -2.56 18.89 13.19
N ALA A 46 -3.03 20.14 13.22
CA ALA A 46 -2.55 21.21 12.34
C ALA A 46 -1.10 21.60 12.64
N GLU A 47 -0.74 21.75 13.91
CA GLU A 47 0.64 22.04 14.35
C GLU A 47 1.59 20.91 13.96
N GLU A 48 1.19 19.65 14.18
CA GLU A 48 2.01 18.49 13.79
C GLU A 48 2.18 18.40 12.26
N ARG A 49 1.11 18.67 11.49
CA ARG A 49 1.21 18.75 10.02
C ARG A 49 2.21 19.82 9.60
N GLN A 50 2.10 21.02 10.18
CA GLN A 50 2.96 22.14 9.83
C GLN A 50 4.42 21.85 10.19
N LEU A 51 4.68 21.23 11.35
CA LEU A 51 6.02 20.79 11.74
C LEU A 51 6.67 19.90 10.67
N TYR A 52 5.96 18.88 10.17
CA TYR A 52 6.51 18.02 9.13
C TYR A 52 6.74 18.74 7.80
N LEU A 53 5.86 19.68 7.43
CA LEU A 53 6.05 20.52 6.23
C LEU A 53 7.27 21.43 6.38
N ASP A 54 7.46 22.05 7.54
CA ASP A 54 8.61 22.92 7.84
C ASP A 54 9.91 22.12 7.82
N MET A 55 9.90 20.89 8.35
CA MET A 55 11.06 20.00 8.30
C MET A 55 11.41 19.56 6.88
N LEU A 56 10.42 19.35 6.01
CA LEU A 56 10.67 19.10 4.58
C LEU A 56 11.27 20.33 3.88
N ALA A 57 10.83 21.53 4.26
CA ALA A 57 11.33 22.79 3.72
C ALA A 57 12.71 23.21 4.27
N ALA A 58 13.16 22.60 5.37
CA ALA A 58 14.41 22.93 6.03
C ALA A 58 15.62 22.82 5.08
N ALA A 59 16.52 23.81 5.12
CA ALA A 59 17.66 23.90 4.21
C ALA A 59 18.86 23.05 4.68
N SER A 60 18.99 22.81 5.99
CA SER A 60 20.17 22.18 6.59
C SER A 60 19.82 21.11 7.61
N LYS A 61 20.78 20.23 7.89
CA LYS A 61 20.74 19.27 9.01
C LYS A 61 20.43 19.96 10.34
N ALA A 62 21.06 21.11 10.60
CA ALA A 62 20.87 21.85 11.84
C ALA A 62 19.43 22.37 11.98
N ASP A 63 18.83 22.83 10.88
CA ASP A 63 17.43 23.28 10.87
C ASP A 63 16.46 22.13 11.13
N VAL A 64 16.65 20.98 10.47
CA VAL A 64 15.83 19.78 10.69
C VAL A 64 15.87 19.36 12.17
N VAL A 65 17.07 19.32 12.76
CA VAL A 65 17.25 18.96 14.18
C VAL A 65 16.61 19.99 15.10
N ARG A 66 16.80 21.29 14.82
CA ARG A 66 16.24 22.39 15.61
C ARG A 66 14.70 22.38 15.61
N LEU A 67 14.09 22.16 14.44
CA LEU A 67 12.63 22.03 14.31
C LEU A 67 12.13 20.83 15.11
N TRP A 68 12.82 19.69 15.02
CA TRP A 68 12.48 18.49 15.80
C TRP A 68 12.55 18.73 17.31
N ASP A 69 13.57 19.45 17.80
CA ASP A 69 13.73 19.77 19.22
C ASP A 69 12.75 20.82 19.74
N GLY A 70 12.26 21.69 18.85
CA GLY A 70 11.29 22.73 19.19
C GLY A 70 9.85 22.23 19.33
N ARG A 71 9.58 20.94 19.11
CA ARG A 71 8.23 20.39 19.17
C ARG A 71 7.66 20.43 20.60
N PRO A 72 6.33 20.62 20.77
CA PRO A 72 5.68 20.49 22.08
C PRO A 72 5.95 19.10 22.66
N ALA A 73 6.28 19.02 23.95
CA ALA A 73 6.49 17.73 24.59
C ALA A 73 5.16 16.96 24.65
N ALA A 74 5.12 15.75 24.07
CA ALA A 74 3.97 14.86 24.21
C ALA A 74 3.64 14.64 25.70
N ALA A 75 2.36 14.71 26.04
CA ALA A 75 1.89 14.51 27.41
C ALA A 75 2.40 13.16 27.95
N ALA A 76 2.93 13.17 29.17
CA ALA A 76 3.69 12.05 29.74
C ALA A 76 2.93 10.71 29.81
N ASP A 77 1.60 10.71 29.69
CA ASP A 77 0.73 9.55 29.83
C ASP A 77 0.63 8.65 28.59
N GLN A 78 1.15 9.07 27.42
CA GLN A 78 1.10 8.24 26.20
C GLN A 78 2.34 7.34 25.99
N ARG A 79 3.39 7.51 26.80
CA ARG A 79 4.72 6.89 26.60
C ARG A 79 4.80 5.37 26.64
N VAL A 80 3.78 4.67 27.11
CA VAL A 80 3.86 3.22 27.37
C VAL A 80 3.50 2.36 26.15
N GLU A 81 2.80 2.89 25.13
CA GLU A 81 2.43 2.14 23.91
C GLU A 81 3.26 2.48 22.65
N GLU A 82 4.21 3.41 22.72
CA GLU A 82 4.62 4.28 21.61
C GLU A 82 5.79 3.84 20.70
N LEU A 83 6.23 2.58 20.72
CA LEU A 83 7.40 2.17 19.90
C LEU A 83 7.13 2.13 18.37
N LYS A 84 5.92 2.46 17.91
CA LYS A 84 5.50 2.29 16.51
C LYS A 84 4.90 3.55 15.86
N THR A 85 4.89 4.69 16.55
CA THR A 85 4.35 5.95 16.01
C THR A 85 5.28 6.57 14.96
N ALA A 86 4.74 7.48 14.13
CA ALA A 86 5.56 8.25 13.20
C ALA A 86 6.63 9.08 13.94
N GLU A 87 6.28 9.65 15.09
CA GLU A 87 7.21 10.38 15.95
C GLU A 87 8.40 9.51 16.39
N HIS A 88 8.16 8.26 16.78
CA HIS A 88 9.23 7.36 17.19
C HIS A 88 10.21 7.07 16.05
N ARG A 89 9.70 6.84 14.84
CA ARG A 89 10.56 6.58 13.66
C ARG A 89 11.36 7.81 13.27
N ILE A 90 10.72 8.98 13.23
CA ILE A 90 11.42 10.25 12.95
C ILE A 90 12.47 10.51 14.04
N SER A 91 12.13 10.33 15.32
CA SER A 91 13.10 10.43 16.43
C SER A 91 14.31 9.52 16.23
N ALA A 92 14.10 8.25 15.89
CA ALA A 92 15.19 7.30 15.68
C ALA A 92 16.11 7.72 14.52
N VAL A 93 15.55 8.25 13.43
CA VAL A 93 16.32 8.76 12.30
C VAL A 93 17.08 10.04 12.69
N ILE A 94 16.42 10.98 13.38
CA ILE A 94 17.03 12.23 13.86
C ILE A 94 18.18 11.96 14.84
N GLU A 95 18.00 11.04 15.79
CA GLU A 95 19.07 10.62 16.70
C GLU A 95 20.27 10.06 15.94
N LYS A 96 20.04 9.14 14.99
CA LYS A 96 21.12 8.62 14.14
C LYS A 96 21.88 9.73 13.40
N ILE A 97 21.17 10.75 12.94
CA ILE A 97 21.75 11.91 12.24
C ILE A 97 22.55 12.80 13.18
N ARG A 98 22.09 13.02 14.43
CA ARG A 98 22.82 13.78 15.45
C ARG A 98 24.18 13.18 15.74
N TRP A 99 24.23 11.86 15.91
CA TRP A 99 25.44 11.15 16.28
C TRP A 99 26.42 10.93 15.11
N ASN A 100 25.98 11.12 13.87
CA ASN A 100 26.83 10.96 12.69
C ASN A 100 27.28 12.33 12.14
N ARG A 101 28.53 12.70 12.42
CA ARG A 101 29.14 13.98 12.01
C ARG A 101 29.46 14.06 10.52
N ASP A 102 29.58 12.92 9.84
CA ASP A 102 30.04 12.84 8.45
C ASP A 102 28.90 12.90 7.42
N LEU A 103 27.64 12.92 7.87
CA LEU A 103 26.48 13.06 6.98
C LEU A 103 26.36 14.50 6.50
N GLY A 104 26.44 14.70 5.17
CA GLY A 104 26.09 15.97 4.55
C GLY A 104 24.58 16.23 4.57
N ASP A 105 24.18 17.47 4.29
CA ASP A 105 22.76 17.87 4.30
C ASP A 105 21.89 17.04 3.34
N VAL A 106 22.46 16.67 2.18
CA VAL A 106 21.78 15.81 1.18
C VAL A 106 21.52 14.40 1.75
N ASP A 107 22.49 13.82 2.45
CA ASP A 107 22.35 12.49 3.05
C ASP A 107 21.36 12.49 4.22
N VAL A 108 21.28 13.59 4.95
CA VAL A 108 20.27 13.83 5.99
C VAL A 108 18.88 13.87 5.39
N LYS A 109 18.68 14.70 4.36
CA LYS A 109 17.39 14.80 3.65
C LYS A 109 16.93 13.45 3.11
N SER A 110 17.81 12.72 2.43
CA SER A 110 17.47 11.40 1.87
C SER A 110 17.06 10.35 2.91
N GLN A 111 17.47 10.52 4.18
CA GLN A 111 17.11 9.63 5.28
C GLN A 111 15.83 10.07 6.01
N VAL A 112 15.62 11.37 6.19
CA VAL A 112 14.50 11.92 6.98
C VAL A 112 13.25 12.12 6.13
N GLU A 113 13.38 12.63 4.91
CA GLU A 113 12.25 13.02 4.07
C GLU A 113 11.25 11.87 3.81
N PRO A 114 11.68 10.60 3.56
CA PRO A 114 10.72 9.50 3.42
C PRO A 114 9.85 9.26 4.66
N GLU A 115 10.42 9.40 5.86
CA GLU A 115 9.67 9.25 7.12
C GLU A 115 8.72 10.42 7.36
N LEU A 116 9.13 11.65 7.02
CA LEU A 116 8.27 12.83 7.08
C LEU A 116 7.09 12.72 6.11
N VAL A 117 7.33 12.30 4.87
CA VAL A 117 6.27 12.07 3.88
C VAL A 117 5.34 10.94 4.32
N ALA A 118 5.88 9.87 4.95
CA ALA A 118 5.07 8.82 5.54
C ALA A 118 4.22 9.36 6.71
N ALA A 119 4.77 10.21 7.57
CA ALA A 119 4.03 10.83 8.66
C ALA A 119 2.89 11.73 8.13
N LEU A 120 3.18 12.54 7.12
CA LEU A 120 2.21 13.42 6.46
C LEU A 120 1.07 12.66 5.79
N ALA A 121 1.26 11.39 5.44
CA ALA A 121 0.22 10.58 4.82
C ALA A 121 -1.01 10.39 5.73
N ARG A 122 -0.91 10.57 7.04
CA ARG A 122 -2.10 10.56 7.91
C ARG A 122 -3.07 11.70 7.58
N PHE A 123 -2.56 12.79 7.03
CA PHE A 123 -3.33 13.94 6.55
C PHE A 123 -3.59 13.88 5.04
N ALA A 124 -3.29 12.76 4.37
CA ALA A 124 -3.56 12.66 2.94
C ALA A 124 -5.06 12.56 2.68
N LYS A 125 -5.51 13.32 1.68
CA LYS A 125 -6.89 13.29 1.20
C LYS A 125 -7.24 11.87 0.75
N THR A 126 -8.43 11.44 1.15
CA THR A 126 -8.97 10.12 0.89
C THR A 126 -10.30 10.27 0.17
N TRP A 127 -10.53 9.42 -0.81
CA TRP A 127 -11.76 9.37 -1.60
C TRP A 127 -12.31 7.95 -1.59
N ASP A 128 -13.62 7.80 -1.67
CA ASP A 128 -14.19 6.52 -2.11
C ASP A 128 -13.84 6.32 -3.60
N LEU A 129 -13.60 5.07 -4.03
CA LEU A 129 -13.17 4.78 -5.41
C LEU A 129 -14.16 5.29 -6.46
N ASP A 130 -15.45 5.24 -6.17
CA ASP A 130 -16.49 5.76 -7.07
C ASP A 130 -16.29 7.25 -7.36
N GLU A 131 -16.16 8.06 -6.30
CA GLU A 131 -15.89 9.50 -6.40
C GLU A 131 -14.56 9.76 -7.11
N PHE A 132 -13.51 8.98 -6.77
CA PHE A 132 -12.19 9.15 -7.37
C PHE A 132 -12.20 8.89 -8.88
N VAL A 133 -12.91 7.85 -9.35
CA VAL A 133 -13.01 7.55 -10.79
C VAL A 133 -13.76 8.67 -11.51
N ASP A 134 -14.89 9.13 -10.96
CA ASP A 134 -15.68 10.22 -11.55
C ASP A 134 -14.91 11.54 -11.63
N MET A 135 -14.08 11.82 -10.62
CA MET A 135 -13.29 13.05 -10.52
C MET A 135 -11.84 12.89 -11.01
N HIS A 136 -11.45 11.74 -11.55
CA HIS A 136 -10.05 11.38 -11.80
C HIS A 136 -9.30 12.45 -12.60
N GLU A 137 -9.85 12.89 -13.73
CA GLU A 137 -9.21 13.91 -14.57
C GLU A 137 -9.05 15.25 -13.85
N LYS A 138 -10.07 15.65 -13.08
CA LYS A 138 -10.03 16.88 -12.30
C LYS A 138 -8.95 16.79 -11.23
N ILE A 139 -8.96 15.74 -10.41
CA ILE A 139 -7.98 15.51 -9.35
C ILE A 139 -6.56 15.54 -9.95
N MET A 140 -6.31 14.76 -11.00
CA MET A 140 -4.98 14.66 -11.63
C MET A 140 -4.55 15.93 -12.37
N SER A 141 -5.46 16.88 -12.63
CA SER A 141 -5.16 18.20 -13.22
C SER A 141 -4.81 19.26 -12.19
N GLU A 142 -5.21 19.07 -10.93
CA GLU A 142 -4.92 20.00 -9.84
C GLU A 142 -3.46 19.86 -9.38
N PRO A 143 -2.77 20.97 -9.08
CA PRO A 143 -1.40 20.91 -8.59
C PRO A 143 -1.35 20.17 -7.25
N PRO A 144 -0.31 19.35 -7.00
CA PRO A 144 -0.16 18.63 -5.74
C PRO A 144 0.04 19.62 -4.59
N THR A 145 -0.68 19.42 -3.49
CA THR A 145 -0.49 20.21 -2.26
C THR A 145 0.82 19.86 -1.55
N LEU A 146 1.35 18.64 -1.77
CA LEU A 146 2.64 18.21 -1.26
C LEU A 146 3.66 18.10 -2.40
N ASN A 147 4.51 19.13 -2.52
CA ASN A 147 5.53 19.23 -3.55
C ASN A 147 6.83 18.49 -3.17
N VAL A 148 6.76 17.16 -3.10
CA VAL A 148 7.93 16.28 -2.93
C VAL A 148 8.05 15.29 -4.09
N SER A 149 9.26 14.80 -4.33
CA SER A 149 9.54 13.92 -5.47
C SER A 149 8.76 12.60 -5.39
N GLY A 150 8.43 12.01 -6.55
CA GLY A 150 7.74 10.73 -6.62
C GLY A 150 8.50 9.57 -5.98
N ILE A 151 9.84 9.63 -5.95
CA ILE A 151 10.68 8.62 -5.29
C ILE A 151 10.46 8.64 -3.78
N LEU A 152 10.40 9.82 -3.17
CA LEU A 152 10.14 9.96 -1.73
C LEU A 152 8.73 9.48 -1.37
N LYS A 153 7.73 9.83 -2.19
CA LYS A 153 6.34 9.34 -2.04
C LYS A 153 6.28 7.82 -2.12
N LEU A 154 6.99 7.23 -3.07
CA LEU A 154 7.06 5.77 -3.20
C LEU A 154 7.70 5.12 -1.98
N GLN A 155 8.83 5.63 -1.48
CA GLN A 155 9.43 5.10 -0.24
C GLN A 155 8.51 5.25 0.97
N ALA A 156 7.85 6.41 1.10
CA ALA A 156 6.86 6.66 2.15
C ALA A 156 5.68 5.68 2.10
N GLN A 157 5.18 5.36 0.91
CA GLN A 157 4.14 4.36 0.72
C GLN A 157 4.56 2.99 1.29
N PHE A 158 5.77 2.53 0.99
CA PHE A 158 6.27 1.25 1.51
C PHE A 158 6.52 1.28 3.02
N ILE A 159 6.94 2.42 3.60
CA ILE A 159 7.02 2.60 5.05
C ILE A 159 5.63 2.42 5.67
N LEU A 160 4.61 3.09 5.13
CA LEU A 160 3.22 3.00 5.61
C LEU A 160 2.67 1.58 5.53
N GLN A 161 2.83 0.94 4.37
CA GLN A 161 2.33 -0.41 4.14
C GLN A 161 3.05 -1.43 5.04
N ALA A 162 4.36 -1.29 5.25
CA ALA A 162 5.08 -2.12 6.20
C ALA A 162 4.55 -1.94 7.63
N ASN A 163 4.25 -0.71 8.06
CA ASN A 163 3.70 -0.48 9.39
C ASN A 163 2.32 -1.11 9.57
N VAL A 164 1.44 -0.96 8.57
CA VAL A 164 0.11 -1.60 8.59
C VAL A 164 0.25 -3.12 8.60
N ALA A 165 1.08 -3.68 7.72
CA ALA A 165 1.35 -5.11 7.68
C ALA A 165 1.87 -5.64 9.02
N GLN A 166 2.82 -4.92 9.64
CA GLN A 166 3.37 -5.30 10.93
C GLN A 166 2.30 -5.27 12.03
N ALA A 167 1.47 -4.22 12.07
CA ALA A 167 0.36 -4.13 13.00
C ALA A 167 -0.60 -5.32 12.84
N SER A 168 -1.02 -5.62 11.61
CA SER A 168 -1.88 -6.77 11.28
C SER A 168 -1.25 -8.10 11.70
N LEU A 169 0.04 -8.32 11.42
CA LEU A 169 0.74 -9.56 11.77
C LEU A 169 0.99 -9.73 13.27
N THR A 170 0.94 -8.65 14.05
CA THR A 170 1.12 -8.70 15.51
C THR A 170 -0.19 -8.61 16.30
N SER A 171 -1.33 -8.39 15.63
CA SER A 171 -2.64 -8.28 16.27
C SER A 171 -3.21 -9.64 16.64
N ASP A 172 -3.48 -9.87 17.93
CA ASP A 172 -4.13 -11.10 18.40
C ASP A 172 -5.63 -11.14 18.05
N ASN A 173 -6.24 -9.97 17.81
CA ASN A 173 -7.59 -9.87 17.30
C ASN A 173 -7.60 -10.15 15.79
N GLY A 174 -8.58 -10.92 15.32
CA GLY A 174 -8.81 -11.22 13.91
C GLY A 174 -9.07 -9.96 13.10
N ALA A 175 -8.00 -9.29 12.69
CA ALA A 175 -8.06 -8.08 11.90
C ALA A 175 -8.79 -8.38 10.59
N THR A 176 -9.65 -7.45 10.17
CA THR A 176 -10.33 -7.56 8.87
C THR A 176 -9.27 -7.70 7.78
N PRO A 177 -9.32 -8.77 6.96
CA PRO A 177 -8.46 -8.94 5.80
C PRO A 177 -8.35 -7.66 4.96
N THR A 178 -7.15 -7.11 4.86
CA THR A 178 -6.91 -5.85 4.17
C THR A 178 -6.01 -6.06 2.95
N ILE A 179 -6.46 -5.58 1.80
CA ILE A 179 -5.75 -5.68 0.53
C ILE A 179 -5.34 -4.26 0.12
N SER A 180 -4.05 -3.97 0.18
CA SER A 180 -3.50 -2.69 -0.26
C SER A 180 -3.01 -2.84 -1.69
N ILE A 181 -3.67 -2.18 -2.63
CA ILE A 181 -3.29 -2.20 -4.05
C ILE A 181 -2.50 -0.92 -4.35
N SER A 182 -1.37 -1.06 -5.03
CA SER A 182 -0.49 0.06 -5.37
C SER A 182 -0.06 -0.01 -6.82
N PHE A 183 -0.38 1.04 -7.56
CA PHE A 183 0.19 1.26 -8.88
C PHE A 183 1.62 1.78 -8.73
N VAL A 184 2.59 0.98 -9.16
CA VAL A 184 4.01 1.28 -9.03
C VAL A 184 4.62 1.58 -10.40
N PRO A 185 5.65 2.45 -10.48
CA PRO A 185 6.38 2.68 -11.72
C PRO A 185 7.05 1.39 -12.20
N ASP A 186 7.25 1.26 -13.49
CA ASP A 186 7.76 0.04 -14.11
C ASP A 186 9.23 -0.26 -13.71
N GLU A 187 10.01 0.78 -13.45
CA GLU A 187 11.40 0.72 -12.96
C GLU A 187 11.68 1.84 -11.96
N ILE A 188 12.58 1.58 -11.01
CA ILE A 188 13.10 2.56 -10.05
C ILE A 188 14.62 2.46 -9.89
N PRO A 189 15.27 3.52 -9.38
CA PRO A 189 16.69 3.43 -9.02
C PRO A 189 16.97 2.31 -8.01
N ASN A 190 18.08 1.59 -8.18
CA ASN A 190 18.46 0.47 -7.31
C ASN A 190 18.56 0.87 -5.83
N VAL A 191 19.04 2.09 -5.54
CA VAL A 191 19.11 2.61 -4.16
C VAL A 191 17.72 2.71 -3.52
N THR A 192 16.71 3.11 -4.30
CA THR A 192 15.31 3.17 -3.86
C THR A 192 14.78 1.77 -3.55
N LEU A 193 15.04 0.80 -4.43
CA LEU A 193 14.65 -0.60 -4.20
C LEU A 193 15.32 -1.19 -2.95
N ILE A 194 16.61 -0.94 -2.73
CA ILE A 194 17.33 -1.38 -1.53
C ILE A 194 16.68 -0.83 -0.26
N ASN A 195 16.33 0.46 -0.27
CA ASN A 195 15.65 1.10 0.86
C ASN A 195 14.26 0.50 1.11
N ILE A 196 13.47 0.27 0.05
CA ILE A 196 12.16 -0.41 0.15
C ILE A 196 12.33 -1.82 0.73
N LYS A 197 13.25 -2.63 0.19
CA LYS A 197 13.55 -3.97 0.71
C LYS A 197 13.94 -3.94 2.18
N LYS A 198 14.69 -2.92 2.61
CA LYS A 198 15.06 -2.74 4.03
C LYS A 198 13.83 -2.51 4.92
N GLN A 199 12.86 -1.74 4.48
CA GLN A 199 11.61 -1.53 5.22
C GLN A 199 10.80 -2.83 5.31
N CYS A 200 10.64 -3.55 4.20
CA CYS A 200 9.89 -4.81 4.18
C CYS A 200 10.54 -5.93 5.02
N LYS A 201 11.87 -5.90 5.23
CA LYS A 201 12.56 -6.88 6.10
C LYS A 201 12.05 -6.87 7.55
N ALA A 202 11.51 -5.75 8.03
CA ALA A 202 10.92 -5.67 9.38
C ALA A 202 9.72 -6.62 9.55
N LEU A 203 9.09 -7.04 8.45
CA LEU A 203 7.91 -7.93 8.44
C LEU A 203 8.27 -9.40 8.65
N PHE A 204 9.52 -9.80 8.40
CA PHE A 204 9.89 -11.22 8.35
C PHE A 204 9.81 -11.92 9.70
N ALA A 205 10.21 -11.25 10.79
CA ALA A 205 10.14 -11.84 12.11
C ALA A 205 8.69 -12.04 12.60
N PRO A 206 7.80 -11.01 12.53
CA PRO A 206 6.36 -11.20 12.79
C PRO A 206 5.72 -12.27 11.90
N LEU A 207 6.04 -12.28 10.61
CA LEU A 207 5.51 -13.25 9.66
C LEU A 207 5.93 -14.69 10.02
N ALA A 208 7.22 -14.91 10.28
CA ALA A 208 7.73 -16.23 10.67
C ALA A 208 7.12 -16.74 11.98
N ARG A 209 6.91 -15.83 12.95
CA ARG A 209 6.21 -16.15 14.20
C ARG A 209 4.79 -16.63 13.93
N ARG A 210 4.02 -15.90 13.12
CA ARG A 210 2.65 -16.26 12.75
C ARG A 210 2.56 -17.59 12.03
N VAL A 211 3.45 -17.84 11.07
CA VAL A 211 3.49 -19.13 10.37
C VAL A 211 3.73 -20.27 11.35
N LYS A 212 4.65 -20.09 12.30
CA LYS A 212 4.91 -21.09 13.35
C LYS A 212 3.69 -21.32 14.24
N GLU A 213 3.00 -20.26 14.67
CA GLU A 213 1.80 -20.33 15.51
C GLU A 213 0.62 -21.01 14.80
N SER A 214 0.53 -20.93 13.47
CA SER A 214 -0.56 -21.53 12.68
C SER A 214 -0.47 -23.06 12.49
N GLU A 215 0.57 -23.72 13.01
CA GLU A 215 0.79 -25.19 13.12
C GLU A 215 0.14 -26.15 12.07
N LYS A 216 0.05 -25.76 10.79
CA LYS A 216 -0.36 -26.54 9.58
C LYS A 216 -1.79 -26.37 9.03
N ALA A 217 -2.62 -25.44 9.48
CA ALA A 217 -3.87 -25.20 8.75
C ALA A 217 -4.33 -23.74 8.83
N LEU A 218 -4.62 -23.20 7.64
CA LEU A 218 -5.06 -21.84 7.34
C LEU A 218 -3.98 -20.77 7.35
N ARG A 219 -3.63 -20.37 6.13
CA ARG A 219 -3.20 -19.02 5.79
C ARG A 219 -4.07 -17.99 6.52
N GLN A 220 -3.44 -17.08 7.25
CA GLN A 220 -4.13 -15.94 7.87
C GLN A 220 -4.04 -14.75 6.91
N ASP A 221 -5.11 -14.54 6.13
CA ASP A 221 -5.23 -13.46 5.14
C ASP A 221 -5.45 -12.09 5.79
N LEU A 222 -4.61 -11.71 6.76
CA LEU A 222 -4.80 -10.47 7.52
C LEU A 222 -4.41 -9.24 6.70
N TYR A 223 -3.35 -9.34 5.91
CA TYR A 223 -2.85 -8.23 5.10
C TYR A 223 -2.12 -8.72 3.85
N THR A 224 -2.37 -8.05 2.72
CA THR A 224 -1.56 -8.19 1.50
C THR A 224 -1.25 -6.82 0.90
N MET A 225 -0.03 -6.69 0.39
CA MET A 225 0.44 -5.58 -0.42
C MET A 225 0.53 -6.06 -1.87
N HIS A 226 -0.40 -5.61 -2.70
CA HIS A 226 -0.42 -5.94 -4.12
C HIS A 226 0.14 -4.80 -4.97
N LEU A 227 1.21 -5.09 -5.70
CA LEU A 227 1.90 -4.14 -6.57
C LEU A 227 1.48 -4.39 -8.01
N ILE A 228 0.97 -3.36 -8.69
CA ILE A 228 0.61 -3.40 -10.09
C ILE A 228 1.54 -2.46 -10.86
N SER A 229 2.36 -3.01 -11.75
CA SER A 229 3.19 -2.22 -12.67
C SER A 229 2.60 -2.26 -14.07
N LEU A 230 2.53 -1.10 -14.72
CA LEU A 230 2.08 -0.97 -16.10
C LEU A 230 3.29 -0.79 -17.01
N GLY A 231 3.59 -1.81 -17.82
CA GLY A 231 4.74 -1.81 -18.71
C GLY A 231 4.38 -2.14 -20.15
N THR A 232 5.40 -2.57 -20.89
CA THR A 232 5.30 -3.00 -22.29
C THR A 232 5.74 -4.46 -22.42
N PRO A 233 5.22 -5.21 -23.41
CA PRO A 233 5.31 -6.68 -23.45
C PRO A 233 6.72 -7.25 -23.64
N HIS A 234 7.71 -6.40 -23.92
CA HIS A 234 9.10 -6.81 -24.13
C HIS A 234 10.07 -6.16 -23.14
N SER A 235 9.54 -5.46 -22.14
CA SER A 235 10.37 -4.82 -21.15
C SER A 235 10.78 -5.82 -20.07
N LYS A 236 12.03 -5.74 -19.62
CA LYS A 236 12.45 -6.37 -18.34
C LYS A 236 11.88 -5.62 -17.13
N SER A 237 11.03 -4.63 -17.38
CA SER A 237 10.46 -3.80 -16.36
C SER A 237 9.48 -4.60 -15.50
N GLY A 238 9.30 -4.16 -14.26
CA GLY A 238 8.61 -4.93 -13.25
C GLY A 238 9.44 -6.03 -12.59
N GLN A 239 10.59 -6.44 -13.16
CA GLN A 239 11.46 -7.46 -12.55
C GLN A 239 11.92 -7.08 -11.13
N GLN A 240 12.17 -5.79 -10.88
CA GLN A 240 12.53 -5.27 -9.55
C GLN A 240 11.41 -5.50 -8.53
N TRP A 241 10.15 -5.41 -8.94
CA TRP A 241 9.00 -5.70 -8.10
C TRP A 241 8.82 -7.20 -7.89
N LYS A 242 9.14 -8.01 -8.90
CA LYS A 242 9.18 -9.47 -8.74
C LYS A 242 10.22 -9.90 -7.72
N GLU A 243 11.40 -9.27 -7.70
CA GLU A 243 12.39 -9.51 -6.65
C GLU A 243 11.92 -9.11 -5.25
N LEU A 244 10.99 -8.16 -5.14
CA LEU A 244 10.38 -7.76 -3.88
C LEU A 244 9.25 -8.70 -3.45
N ASP A 245 8.45 -9.18 -4.41
CA ASP A 245 7.46 -10.24 -4.24
C ASP A 245 8.10 -11.55 -3.75
N ASP A 246 9.25 -11.92 -4.32
CA ASP A 246 10.01 -13.10 -3.89
C ASP A 246 10.79 -12.88 -2.57
N LEU A 247 10.71 -11.69 -1.97
CA LEU A 247 11.49 -11.33 -0.78
C LEU A 247 10.86 -11.91 0.49
N GLY A 248 11.47 -12.97 1.03
CA GLY A 248 11.12 -13.52 2.34
C GLY A 248 9.91 -14.45 2.31
N GLN A 249 10.05 -15.60 1.66
CA GLN A 249 9.02 -16.63 1.61
C GLN A 249 9.04 -17.49 2.87
N ALA A 250 8.30 -17.09 3.90
CA ALA A 250 8.15 -17.86 5.13
C ALA A 250 6.95 -18.83 5.10
N GLY A 251 6.43 -19.21 3.92
CA GLY A 251 5.25 -20.07 3.79
C GLY A 251 3.91 -19.33 3.74
N MET A 252 3.91 -18.00 3.89
CA MET A 252 2.82 -17.09 3.55
C MET A 252 3.39 -15.90 2.77
N ASP A 253 2.76 -15.54 1.66
CA ASP A 253 3.16 -14.39 0.85
C ASP A 253 2.35 -13.17 1.27
N ILE A 254 3.02 -12.08 1.61
CA ILE A 254 2.39 -10.81 2.04
C ILE A 254 2.53 -9.69 1.00
N ILE A 255 3.44 -9.87 0.04
CA ILE A 255 3.61 -9.01 -1.12
C ILE A 255 3.25 -9.85 -2.34
N GLY A 256 2.57 -9.26 -3.32
CA GLY A 256 2.28 -9.90 -4.59
C GLY A 256 2.47 -8.90 -5.72
N HIS A 257 3.10 -9.30 -6.82
CA HIS A 257 3.33 -8.42 -7.97
C HIS A 257 2.56 -8.90 -9.20
N LEU A 258 1.89 -7.96 -9.88
CA LEU A 258 1.24 -8.15 -11.16
C LEU A 258 1.79 -7.14 -12.17
N HIS A 259 2.47 -7.64 -13.19
CA HIS A 259 2.87 -6.84 -14.34
C HIS A 259 1.79 -6.90 -15.43
N LEU A 260 1.35 -5.73 -15.91
CA LEU A 260 0.35 -5.59 -16.95
C LEU A 260 0.89 -4.80 -18.13
N ASP A 261 0.58 -5.26 -19.34
CA ASP A 261 0.83 -4.55 -20.58
C ASP A 261 -0.24 -3.47 -20.77
N ALA A 262 0.18 -2.20 -20.68
CA ALA A 262 -0.72 -1.06 -20.87
C ALA A 262 -1.39 -1.07 -22.25
N GLY A 263 -0.65 -1.45 -23.30
CA GLY A 263 -1.15 -1.56 -24.66
C GLY A 263 -2.25 -2.61 -24.80
N GLN A 264 -2.09 -3.78 -24.16
CA GLN A 264 -3.12 -4.83 -24.19
C GLN A 264 -4.36 -4.45 -23.38
N ILE A 265 -4.21 -3.77 -22.24
CA ILE A 265 -5.37 -3.23 -21.49
C ILE A 265 -6.14 -2.23 -22.35
N LEU A 266 -5.46 -1.36 -23.07
CA LEU A 266 -6.12 -0.38 -23.94
C LEU A 266 -6.80 -1.05 -25.14
N LEU A 267 -6.08 -1.94 -25.83
CA LEU A 267 -6.55 -2.60 -27.05
C LEU A 267 -7.68 -3.61 -26.80
N ARG A 268 -7.52 -4.48 -25.80
CA ARG A 268 -8.41 -5.62 -25.57
C ARG A 268 -9.33 -5.40 -24.36
N GLY A 269 -8.95 -4.52 -23.43
CA GLY A 269 -9.68 -4.33 -22.18
C GLY A 269 -9.33 -5.38 -21.10
N PRO A 270 -9.83 -5.16 -19.87
CA PRO A 270 -9.75 -6.12 -18.77
C PRO A 270 -10.31 -7.50 -19.15
N GLY A 271 -9.52 -8.54 -18.93
CA GLY A 271 -9.96 -9.93 -19.10
C GLY A 271 -10.68 -10.50 -17.87
N PRO A 272 -11.36 -11.65 -18.01
CA PRO A 272 -12.17 -12.24 -16.94
C PRO A 272 -11.37 -12.70 -15.71
N LEU A 273 -10.07 -12.96 -15.85
CA LEU A 273 -9.22 -13.34 -14.72
C LEU A 273 -8.52 -12.15 -14.06
N LEU A 274 -8.60 -10.96 -14.66
CA LEU A 274 -7.88 -9.79 -14.19
C LEU A 274 -8.36 -9.34 -12.81
N GLY A 275 -9.68 -9.25 -12.62
CA GLY A 275 -10.26 -8.88 -11.33
C GLY A 275 -9.82 -9.79 -10.19
N GLN A 276 -9.86 -11.11 -10.40
CA GLN A 276 -9.38 -12.08 -9.41
C GLN A 276 -7.90 -11.85 -9.05
N LYS A 277 -7.05 -11.60 -10.05
CA LYS A 277 -5.62 -11.36 -9.84
C LYS A 277 -5.36 -10.05 -9.10
N MET A 278 -6.02 -8.97 -9.50
CA MET A 278 -5.85 -7.64 -8.89
C MET A 278 -6.38 -7.58 -7.46
N LEU A 279 -7.54 -8.20 -7.21
CA LEU A 279 -8.25 -8.06 -5.93
C LEU A 279 -7.85 -9.11 -4.89
N LEU A 280 -7.21 -10.23 -5.26
CA LEU A 280 -6.71 -11.19 -4.27
C LEU A 280 -5.26 -10.94 -3.88
N GLY A 281 -4.50 -10.16 -4.65
CA GLY A 281 -3.11 -9.84 -4.33
C GLY A 281 -2.25 -11.10 -4.10
N SER A 282 -1.48 -11.10 -3.01
CA SER A 282 -0.67 -12.28 -2.63
C SER A 282 -1.51 -13.46 -2.12
N VAL A 283 -2.85 -13.34 -2.02
CA VAL A 283 -3.81 -14.36 -1.53
C VAL A 283 -3.95 -15.58 -2.44
N GLY A 284 -3.44 -15.51 -3.67
CA GLY A 284 -3.62 -16.51 -4.71
C GLY A 284 -2.49 -17.53 -5.04
N PRO A 285 -1.60 -18.00 -4.14
CA PRO A 285 -0.50 -18.89 -4.52
C PRO A 285 -0.97 -20.30 -4.92
N THR A 286 -2.13 -20.75 -4.42
CA THR A 286 -2.77 -21.99 -4.91
C THR A 286 -3.31 -21.81 -6.32
N THR A 287 -3.80 -20.61 -6.66
CA THR A 287 -4.23 -20.25 -8.02
C THR A 287 -3.03 -20.09 -8.95
N ASP A 288 -1.91 -19.55 -8.46
CA ASP A 288 -0.67 -19.38 -9.21
C ASP A 288 0.04 -20.71 -9.46
N ARG A 289 0.15 -21.60 -8.45
CA ARG A 289 0.80 -22.91 -8.63
C ARG A 289 -0.03 -23.88 -9.48
N ALA A 290 -1.36 -23.81 -9.42
CA ALA A 290 -2.23 -24.65 -10.26
C ALA A 290 -2.33 -24.14 -11.70
N ARG A 291 -2.33 -22.82 -11.94
CA ARG A 291 -2.42 -22.24 -13.29
C ARG A 291 -1.09 -22.04 -14.01
N ALA A 292 0.04 -22.01 -13.29
CA ALA A 292 1.38 -21.97 -13.89
C ALA A 292 1.67 -23.15 -14.85
N LYS A 293 0.85 -24.21 -14.82
CA LYS A 293 0.95 -25.32 -15.76
C LYS A 293 0.07 -25.21 -17.01
N GLN A 294 -0.91 -24.29 -17.09
CA GLN A 294 -1.89 -24.36 -18.20
C GLN A 294 -2.47 -23.06 -18.78
N ASP A 295 -2.39 -21.88 -18.14
CA ASP A 295 -2.90 -20.63 -18.76
C ASP A 295 -2.03 -19.42 -18.40
N SER A 296 -1.02 -19.15 -19.21
CA SER A 296 -0.21 -17.93 -19.12
C SER A 296 -0.94 -16.78 -19.81
N GLU A 297 -1.33 -15.75 -19.05
CA GLU A 297 -1.69 -14.39 -19.52
C GLU A 297 -2.95 -14.24 -20.41
N THR A 298 -3.46 -15.31 -21.01
CA THR A 298 -4.59 -15.28 -21.97
C THR A 298 -5.90 -14.75 -21.37
N GLY A 299 -6.12 -14.95 -20.06
CA GLY A 299 -7.32 -14.47 -19.37
C GLY A 299 -7.20 -13.08 -18.72
N LEU A 300 -6.04 -12.42 -18.79
CA LEU A 300 -5.84 -11.08 -18.21
C LEU A 300 -6.36 -9.96 -19.12
N TYR A 301 -6.49 -10.23 -20.43
CA TYR A 301 -6.87 -9.25 -21.45
C TYR A 301 -8.01 -9.79 -22.31
N GLY A 302 -8.91 -8.91 -22.75
CA GLY A 302 -9.94 -9.24 -23.74
C GLY A 302 -11.23 -9.80 -23.18
N ALA A 303 -12.30 -9.71 -23.97
CA ALA A 303 -13.57 -10.32 -23.66
C ALA A 303 -13.53 -11.81 -24.03
N GLY A 304 -13.46 -12.69 -23.04
CA GLY A 304 -13.34 -14.14 -23.28
C GLY A 304 -13.54 -14.96 -22.02
N GLY A 305 -14.79 -15.04 -21.55
CA GLY A 305 -15.21 -15.64 -20.27
C GLY A 305 -16.17 -14.71 -19.54
N SER A 306 -17.10 -15.25 -18.74
CA SER A 306 -17.99 -14.41 -17.93
C SER A 306 -17.18 -13.74 -16.84
N GLN A 307 -17.22 -12.40 -16.77
CA GLN A 307 -16.81 -11.71 -15.55
C GLN A 307 -17.79 -12.07 -14.44
N VAL A 308 -17.34 -12.01 -13.18
CA VAL A 308 -18.23 -12.15 -12.02
C VAL A 308 -19.30 -11.07 -12.12
N THR A 309 -20.57 -11.50 -12.09
CA THR A 309 -21.74 -10.63 -12.07
C THR A 309 -22.32 -10.55 -10.65
N ARG A 310 -23.24 -9.62 -10.44
CA ARG A 310 -23.99 -9.55 -9.18
C ARG A 310 -24.83 -10.81 -8.95
N GLU A 311 -25.37 -11.39 -10.02
CA GLU A 311 -26.12 -12.65 -9.98
C GLU A 311 -25.23 -13.82 -9.51
N ASP A 312 -23.98 -13.87 -9.98
CA ASP A 312 -23.00 -14.87 -9.52
C ASP A 312 -22.70 -14.70 -8.02
N MET A 313 -22.60 -13.46 -7.56
CA MET A 313 -22.37 -13.14 -6.14
C MET A 313 -23.57 -13.49 -5.26
N ASP A 314 -24.79 -13.14 -5.69
CA ASP A 314 -26.03 -13.45 -4.97
C ASP A 314 -26.28 -14.96 -4.92
N ALA A 315 -25.85 -15.69 -5.95
CA ALA A 315 -25.89 -17.16 -5.97
C ALA A 315 -24.78 -17.82 -5.14
N CYS A 316 -23.74 -17.08 -4.72
CA CYS A 316 -22.61 -17.63 -3.98
C CYS A 316 -23.06 -18.29 -2.68
N VAL A 317 -22.63 -19.53 -2.49
CA VAL A 317 -22.84 -20.29 -1.25
C VAL A 317 -22.28 -19.54 -0.04
N CYS A 318 -21.21 -18.76 -0.24
CA CYS A 318 -20.57 -17.93 0.76
C CYS A 318 -21.43 -16.78 1.28
N GLN A 319 -22.43 -16.32 0.52
CA GLN A 319 -23.33 -15.22 0.89
C GLN A 319 -24.63 -15.72 1.54
N LYS A 320 -24.89 -17.04 1.51
CA LYS A 320 -26.11 -17.62 2.09
C LYS A 320 -25.97 -17.71 3.61
N ALA A 321 -26.72 -16.86 4.32
CA ALA A 321 -26.85 -16.94 5.78
C ALA A 321 -27.28 -18.37 6.19
N GLY A 322 -26.43 -19.06 6.95
CA GLY A 322 -26.73 -20.40 7.49
C GLY A 322 -25.89 -21.55 6.94
N ILE A 323 -24.99 -21.32 5.97
CA ILE A 323 -23.96 -22.30 5.60
C ILE A 323 -22.69 -21.90 6.35
N ALA A 324 -22.49 -22.51 7.52
CA ALA A 324 -21.27 -22.33 8.30
C ALA A 324 -20.04 -22.57 7.41
N PRO A 325 -19.20 -21.56 7.14
CA PRO A 325 -17.83 -21.85 6.78
C PRO A 325 -17.21 -22.46 8.04
N GLY A 326 -16.70 -23.68 7.94
CA GLY A 326 -16.15 -24.41 9.08
C GLY A 326 -14.87 -23.80 9.63
N VAL A 327 -14.94 -22.58 10.18
CA VAL A 327 -14.09 -21.95 11.19
C VAL A 327 -14.94 -20.84 11.82
N GLU A 328 -15.17 -20.91 13.14
CA GLU A 328 -15.88 -19.90 13.91
C GLU A 328 -15.27 -18.50 13.68
N TYR A 329 -15.91 -17.69 12.85
CA TYR A 329 -15.78 -16.24 12.99
C TYR A 329 -16.62 -15.88 14.21
N VAL A 330 -15.93 -15.63 15.33
CA VAL A 330 -16.55 -15.04 16.52
C VAL A 330 -17.26 -13.76 16.06
N GLN A 331 -18.59 -13.74 16.18
CA GLN A 331 -19.35 -12.52 16.12
C GLN A 331 -18.78 -11.60 17.21
N LEU A 332 -18.05 -10.56 16.82
CA LEU A 332 -17.83 -9.43 17.71
C LEU A 332 -19.21 -8.84 17.96
N SER A 333 -19.72 -9.06 19.18
CA SER A 333 -20.97 -8.50 19.63
C SER A 333 -20.92 -6.99 19.45
N GLN A 334 -21.87 -6.48 18.67
CA GLN A 334 -22.35 -5.13 18.87
C GLN A 334 -23.11 -5.16 20.21
N ASP A 335 -22.48 -4.65 21.27
CA ASP A 335 -23.09 -4.04 22.46
C ASP A 335 -22.01 -3.92 23.57
N GLY A 336 -21.69 -2.68 23.95
CA GLY A 336 -20.81 -2.35 25.10
C GLY A 336 -19.85 -1.20 24.83
#